data_AF-A0A1I2BKR5-F1
#
_entry.id   AF-A0A1I2BKR5-F1
#
_cell.length_a   1.000
_cell.length_b   1.000
_cell.length_c   1.000
_cell.angle_alpha   90.00
_cell.angle_beta   90.00
_cell.angle_gamma   90.00
#
_symmetry.space_group_name_H-M   'P 1'
#
loop_
_entity.id
_entity.type
_entity.pdbx_description
1 polymer ?
#
loop_
_entity_poly.entity_id
_entity_poly.type
_entity_poly.pdbx_seq_one_letter_code
_entity_poly.pdbx_strand_id
1 'polypeptide(L)'
;MENEKFDLWCLVELFGHSKIAGKCTEQNIAGSNMLRVDVPETSKSGAFTKYYGAGAIYAINPVTEEVARTFADSLNVAPVNPWDVKKLHDKVLSLGPESQDEDDDFPY
;
A
#
# COMPACT_ATOMS: atom_id res chain seq x y z
N MET A 1 -6.03 20.97 -26.68
CA MET A 1 -5.62 21.33 -25.31
C MET A 1 -4.68 20.23 -24.86
N GLU A 2 -3.42 20.54 -24.58
CA GLU A 2 -2.54 19.59 -23.90
C GLU A 2 -3.15 19.30 -22.54
N ASN A 3 -3.52 18.04 -22.32
CA ASN A 3 -4.01 17.60 -21.02
C ASN A 3 -2.76 17.43 -20.15
N GLU A 4 -2.48 18.41 -19.27
CA GLU A 4 -1.41 18.25 -18.30
C GLU A 4 -1.64 16.97 -17.51
N LYS A 5 -0.63 16.10 -17.46
CA LYS A 5 -0.71 14.88 -16.66
C LYS A 5 -0.88 15.28 -15.20
N PHE A 6 -1.89 14.72 -14.54
CA PHE A 6 -2.02 14.84 -13.10
C PHE A 6 -0.82 14.13 -12.45
N ASP A 7 0.16 14.91 -11.99
CA ASP A 7 1.37 14.46 -11.32
C ASP A 7 1.76 15.47 -10.23
N LEU A 8 1.18 15.34 -9.05
CA LEU A 8 1.29 16.31 -7.96
C LEU A 8 1.53 15.61 -6.62
N TRP A 9 2.24 16.28 -5.70
CA TRP A 9 2.27 15.87 -4.31
C TRP A 9 0.97 16.29 -3.63
N CYS A 10 0.32 15.36 -2.93
CA CYS A 10 -0.98 15.63 -2.31
C CYS A 10 -1.10 15.04 -0.91
N LEU A 11 -1.95 15.67 -0.10
CA LEU A 11 -2.63 15.07 1.03
C LEU A 11 -4.06 14.69 0.60
N VAL A 12 -4.35 13.40 0.58
CA VAL A 12 -5.63 12.84 0.15
C VAL A 12 -6.44 12.41 1.37
N GLU A 13 -7.70 12.85 1.42
CA GLU A 13 -8.66 12.46 2.44
C GLU A 13 -9.58 11.37 1.89
N LEU A 14 -9.71 10.28 2.63
CA LEU A 14 -10.40 9.06 2.23
C LEU A 14 -11.57 8.79 3.17
N PHE A 15 -12.76 8.63 2.60
CA PHE A 15 -14.01 8.37 3.33
C PHE A 15 -14.23 9.28 4.57
N GLY A 16 -13.74 10.53 4.52
CA GLY A 16 -13.89 11.55 5.57
C GLY A 16 -13.10 11.33 6.87
N HIS A 17 -12.40 10.21 7.05
CA HIS A 17 -11.74 9.87 8.32
C HIS A 17 -10.27 9.50 8.17
N SER A 18 -9.92 8.89 7.04
CA SER A 18 -8.55 8.43 6.78
C SER A 18 -7.82 9.43 5.90
N LYS A 19 -6.50 9.54 6.06
CA LYS A 19 -5.66 10.39 5.22
C LYS A 19 -4.45 9.62 4.72
N ILE A 20 -3.96 9.99 3.55
CA ILE A 20 -2.72 9.49 2.98
C ILE A 20 -2.00 10.63 2.27
N ALA A 21 -0.68 10.65 2.34
CA ALA A 21 0.13 11.67 1.67
C ALA A 21 1.17 10.99 0.77
N GLY A 22 1.37 11.56 -0.41
CA GLY A 22 2.27 11.00 -1.40
C GLY A 22 2.19 11.67 -2.75
N LYS A 23 3.00 11.20 -3.68
CA LYS A 23 2.98 11.64 -5.08
C LYS A 23 1.81 10.97 -5.79
N CYS A 24 0.94 11.77 -6.38
CA CYS A 24 -0.35 11.35 -6.90
C CYS A 24 -0.41 11.43 -8.42
N THR A 25 -0.81 10.34 -9.06
CA THR A 25 -1.01 10.24 -10.50
C THR A 25 -2.32 9.53 -10.83
N GLU A 26 -2.87 9.78 -12.02
CA GLU A 26 -3.96 8.96 -12.56
C GLU A 26 -3.41 7.70 -13.23
N GLN A 27 -4.03 6.55 -12.97
CA GLN A 27 -3.66 5.28 -13.60
C GLN A 27 -4.89 4.42 -13.89
N ASN A 28 -5.01 3.91 -15.12
CA ASN A 28 -6.03 2.92 -15.47
C ASN A 28 -5.60 1.53 -14.98
N ILE A 29 -6.46 0.87 -14.19
CA ILE A 29 -6.26 -0.48 -13.69
C ILE A 29 -7.56 -1.26 -13.86
N ALA A 30 -7.48 -2.43 -14.51
CA ALA A 30 -8.61 -3.33 -14.72
C ALA A 30 -9.85 -2.64 -15.32
N GLY A 31 -9.65 -1.66 -16.22
CA GLY A 31 -10.72 -0.92 -16.88
C GLY A 31 -11.30 0.25 -16.07
N SER A 32 -10.79 0.53 -14.87
CA SER A 32 -11.19 1.68 -14.05
C SER A 32 -10.05 2.69 -13.92
N ASN A 33 -10.36 3.98 -13.97
CA ASN A 33 -9.38 5.01 -13.60
C ASN A 33 -9.26 5.06 -12.07
N MET A 34 -8.03 5.08 -11.58
CA MET A 34 -7.69 5.04 -10.15
C MET A 34 -6.70 6.15 -9.84
N LEU A 35 -6.84 6.76 -8.67
CA LEU A 35 -5.80 7.60 -8.11
C LEU A 35 -4.70 6.69 -7.56
N ARG A 36 -3.52 6.75 -8.16
CA ARG A 36 -2.30 6.16 -7.61
C ARG A 36 -1.67 7.14 -6.64
N VAL A 37 -1.39 6.68 -5.42
CA VAL A 37 -0.65 7.43 -4.41
C VAL A 37 0.62 6.67 -4.10
N ASP A 38 1.76 7.21 -4.52
CA ASP A 38 3.10 6.73 -4.15
C ASP A 38 3.51 7.41 -2.84
N VAL A 39 3.41 6.65 -1.75
CA VAL A 39 3.80 7.09 -0.41
C VAL A 39 5.32 6.97 -0.29
N PRO A 40 6.03 8.05 0.08
CA PRO A 40 7.47 7.98 0.27
C PRO A 40 7.83 7.10 1.46
N GLU A 41 9.09 6.70 1.53
CA GLU A 41 9.65 6.07 2.73
C GLU A 41 9.47 6.99 3.94
N THR A 42 9.13 6.39 5.07
CA THR A 42 8.93 7.03 6.37
C THR A 42 9.83 6.39 7.42
N SER A 43 9.89 6.97 8.61
CA SER A 43 10.58 6.39 9.77
C SER A 43 10.05 5.02 10.20
N LYS A 44 8.85 4.62 9.74
CA LYS A 44 8.15 3.39 10.18
C LYS A 44 7.97 2.35 9.08
N SER A 45 8.03 2.76 7.82
CA SER A 45 7.85 1.87 6.68
C SER A 45 8.62 2.34 5.45
N GLY A 46 9.10 1.39 4.65
CA GLY A 46 9.58 1.67 3.30
C GLY A 46 8.52 2.33 2.41
N ALA A 47 8.95 2.88 1.29
CA ALA A 47 8.04 3.45 0.30
C ALA A 47 7.07 2.39 -0.25
N PHE A 48 5.82 2.78 -0.53
CA PHE A 48 4.81 1.88 -1.09
C PHE A 48 3.76 2.64 -1.90
N THR A 49 2.97 1.91 -2.68
CA THR A 49 1.90 2.48 -3.52
C THR A 49 0.55 1.98 -3.05
N LYS A 50 -0.46 2.87 -3.05
CA LYS A 50 -1.88 2.50 -2.92
C LYS A 50 -2.68 3.09 -4.08
N TYR A 51 -3.69 2.35 -4.52
CA TYR A 51 -4.62 2.77 -5.56
C TYR A 51 -6.01 2.97 -4.96
N TYR A 52 -6.65 4.09 -5.29
CA TYR A 52 -7.98 4.44 -4.80
C TYR A 52 -8.92 4.70 -5.97
N GLY A 53 -10.11 4.12 -5.90
CA GLY A 53 -11.19 4.48 -6.80
C GLY A 53 -11.75 5.85 -6.43
N ALA A 54 -12.30 6.57 -7.41
CA ALA A 54 -12.83 7.92 -7.21
C ALA A 54 -13.83 8.03 -6.04
N GLY A 55 -14.69 7.02 -5.85
CA GLY A 55 -15.68 7.00 -4.76
C GLY A 55 -15.10 6.89 -3.34
N ALA A 56 -13.81 6.57 -3.19
CA ALA A 56 -13.14 6.55 -1.89
C ALA A 56 -12.58 7.91 -1.47
N ILE A 57 -12.43 8.83 -2.42
CA ILE A 57 -11.72 10.09 -2.24
C ILE A 57 -12.73 11.17 -1.83
N TYR A 58 -12.56 11.70 -0.63
CA TYR A 58 -13.33 12.85 -0.15
C TYR A 58 -12.73 14.17 -0.65
N ALA A 59 -11.40 14.31 -0.56
CA ALA A 59 -10.69 15.49 -1.03
C ALA A 59 -9.26 15.14 -1.46
N ILE A 60 -8.74 15.88 -2.44
CA ILE A 60 -7.33 15.88 -2.83
C ILE A 60 -6.81 17.29 -2.59
N ASN A 61 -5.79 17.42 -1.74
CA ASN A 61 -5.16 18.70 -1.43
C ASN A 61 -3.74 18.69 -2.00
N PRO A 62 -3.49 19.29 -3.17
CA PRO A 62 -2.14 19.49 -3.67
C PRO A 62 -1.31 20.31 -2.68
N VAL A 63 -0.11 19.84 -2.39
CA VAL A 63 0.84 20.45 -1.45
C VAL A 63 2.26 20.35 -2.02
N THR A 64 3.22 20.98 -1.34
CA THR A 64 4.64 20.79 -1.69
C THR A 64 5.10 19.38 -1.32
N GLU A 65 6.19 18.92 -1.96
CA GLU A 65 6.83 17.66 -1.62
C GLU A 65 7.21 17.57 -0.14
N GLU A 66 7.79 18.64 0.40
CA GLU A 66 8.19 18.74 1.81
C GLU A 66 7.00 18.47 2.74
N VAL A 67 5.88 19.16 2.51
CA VAL A 67 4.66 19.00 3.31
C VAL A 67 4.11 17.58 3.19
N ALA A 68 4.04 17.01 1.98
CA ALA A 68 3.56 15.64 1.78
C ALA A 68 4.43 14.61 2.51
N ARG A 69 5.76 14.76 2.48
CA ARG A 69 6.69 13.87 3.21
C ARG A 69 6.52 13.97 4.72
N THR A 70 6.38 15.18 5.26
CA THR A 70 6.11 15.38 6.70
C THR A 70 4.80 14.71 7.12
N PHE A 71 3.73 14.87 6.32
CA PHE A 71 2.47 14.21 6.61
C PHE A 71 2.56 12.70 6.50
N ALA A 72 3.22 12.16 5.47
CA ALA A 72 3.40 10.73 5.29
C ALA A 72 4.04 10.06 6.52
N ASP A 73 5.09 10.69 7.08
CA ASP A 73 5.77 10.20 8.29
C ASP A 73 4.85 10.22 9.53
N SER A 74 4.01 11.26 9.65
CA SER A 74 3.07 11.41 10.77
C SER A 74 1.87 10.46 10.73
N LEU A 75 1.34 10.15 9.53
CA LEU A 75 0.06 9.45 9.34
C LEU A 75 0.14 7.94 9.65
N ASN A 76 1.35 7.39 9.80
CA ASN A 76 1.59 5.98 10.14
C ASN A 76 0.80 4.99 9.25
N VAL A 77 0.70 5.29 7.96
CA VAL A 77 -0.01 4.43 7.00
C VAL A 77 0.96 3.35 6.51
N ALA A 78 0.51 2.09 6.52
CA ALA A 78 1.26 0.94 6.01
C ALA A 78 0.54 0.29 4.81
N PRO A 79 1.28 -0.41 3.93
CA PRO A 79 0.66 -1.14 2.81
C PRO A 79 -0.26 -2.26 3.30
N VAL A 80 0.15 -2.96 4.36
CA VAL A 80 -0.56 -4.06 5.05
C VAL A 80 -0.51 -3.81 6.55
N ASN A 81 -1.54 -4.21 7.29
CA ASN A 81 -1.55 -4.01 8.74
C ASN A 81 -0.69 -5.10 9.42
N PRO A 82 0.06 -4.76 10.50
CA PRO A 82 0.83 -5.75 11.27
C PRO A 82 0.00 -6.94 11.78
N TRP A 83 -1.29 -6.74 12.04
CA TRP A 83 -2.23 -7.80 12.42
C TRP A 83 -2.44 -8.85 11.32
N ASP A 84 -2.38 -8.44 10.06
CA ASP A 84 -2.49 -9.35 8.91
C ASP A 84 -1.27 -10.27 8.85
N VAL A 85 -0.09 -9.73 9.20
CA VAL A 85 1.18 -10.49 9.26
C VAL A 85 1.19 -11.48 10.44
N LYS A 86 0.66 -11.09 11.60
CA LYS A 86 0.58 -12.00 12.76
C LYS A 86 -0.26 -13.25 12.45
N LYS A 87 -1.41 -13.07 11.78
CA LYS A 87 -2.25 -14.19 11.34
C LYS A 87 -1.53 -15.08 10.32
N LEU A 88 -0.71 -14.50 9.46
CA LEU A 88 0.12 -15.26 8.52
C LEU A 88 1.16 -16.10 9.27
N HIS A 89 1.86 -15.52 10.23
CA HIS A 89 2.86 -16.21 11.05
C HIS A 89 2.23 -17.40 11.81
N ASP A 90 1.11 -17.19 12.49
CA ASP A 90 0.39 -18.24 13.22
C ASP A 90 -0.12 -19.35 12.28
N LYS A 91 -0.56 -18.97 11.06
CA LYS A 91 -0.93 -19.93 10.02
C LYS A 91 0.25 -20.73 9.50
N VAL A 92 1.41 -20.10 9.26
CA VAL A 92 2.63 -20.79 8.81
C VAL A 92 3.11 -21.77 9.87
N LEU A 93 3.09 -21.38 11.15
CA LEU A 93 3.46 -22.28 12.25
C LEU A 93 2.50 -23.46 12.42
N SER A 94 1.20 -23.29 12.14
CA SER A 94 0.20 -24.36 12.28
C SER A 94 0.16 -25.34 11.10
N LEU A 95 0.80 -25.02 9.97
CA LEU A 95 0.86 -25.92 8.81
C LEU A 95 1.90 -27.04 8.96
N GLY A 96 2.82 -26.96 9.94
CA GLY A 96 3.88 -27.96 10.14
C GLY A 96 4.83 -28.09 8.94
N PRO A 97 6.01 -28.71 9.10
CA PRO A 97 6.78 -29.14 7.93
C PRO A 97 5.96 -30.23 7.21
N GLU A 98 5.77 -30.11 5.89
CA GLU A 98 5.38 -31.26 5.07
C GLU A 98 6.42 -32.35 5.34
N SER A 99 5.98 -33.46 5.93
CA SER A 99 6.80 -34.66 5.99
C SER A 99 7.11 -35.04 4.55
N GLN A 100 8.36 -34.83 4.15
CA GLN A 100 8.93 -35.62 3.07
C GLN A 100 8.90 -37.05 3.61
N ASP A 101 7.91 -37.82 3.17
CA ASP A 101 7.91 -39.25 3.36
C ASP A 101 9.19 -39.76 2.67
N GLU A 102 10.20 -40.04 3.49
CA GLU A 102 11.42 -40.73 3.07
C GLU A 102 10.96 -42.13 2.64
N ASP A 103 10.85 -42.33 1.33
CA ASP A 103 10.74 -43.66 0.71
C ASP A 103 12.06 -44.41 0.97
N ASP A 104 12.18 -44.93 2.19
CA ASP A 104 13.27 -45.77 2.69
C ASP A 104 13.07 -47.20 2.14
N ASP A 105 13.21 -47.35 0.82
CA ASP A 105 13.11 -48.65 0.15
C ASP A 105 14.48 -49.36 0.21
N PHE A 106 14.74 -50.05 1.32
CA PHE A 106 15.87 -50.96 1.49
C PHE A 106 15.46 -52.38 1.07
N PRO A 107 16.15 -52.99 0.08
CA PRO A 107 16.26 -54.44 0.04
C PRO A 107 17.73 -54.92 0.12
N TYR A 108 17.88 -55.95 0.95
CA TYR A 108 19.07 -56.70 1.38
C TYR A 108 20.11 -57.07 0.32
#